data_AF-A0A2V8DMN2-F1
#
_entry.id   AF-A0A2V8DMN2-F1
#
_cell.length_a   1.000
_cell.length_b   1.000
_cell.length_c   1.000
_cell.angle_alpha   90.00
_cell.angle_beta   90.00
_cell.angle_gamma   90.00
#
_symmetry.space_group_name_H-M   'P 1'
#
loop_
_entity.id
_entity.type
_entity.pdbx_description
1 polymer ?
#
loop_
_entity_poly.entity_id
_entity_poly.type
_entity_poly.pdbx_seq_one_letter_code
_entity_poly.pdbx_strand_id
1 'polypeptide(L)'
;MTRGIALIATIAAAGALAQTPTAANGRAPESTVRLKAISSRVNSKGASLVIETTEPVAYVASQPDPLTVLLDFRNVDSNGVRNSVAGTVNSPMTSVTVEPAESTSEPGSRVRIELAQPVGHRVRSERNTIVVDFDKPSPRPVSRVP
;
A
#
# COMPACT_ATOMS: atom_id res chain seq x y z
N MET A 1 6.79 -53.27 -62.04
CA MET A 1 8.03 -54.03 -61.80
C MET A 1 9.18 -53.05 -61.59
N THR A 2 10.01 -53.36 -60.60
CA THR A 2 11.12 -52.69 -59.91
C THR A 2 12.14 -51.91 -60.75
N ARG A 3 12.69 -50.81 -60.19
CA ARG A 3 14.12 -50.37 -60.09
C ARG A 3 14.19 -48.85 -59.82
N GLY A 4 15.01 -48.28 -58.93
CA GLY A 4 16.09 -48.76 -58.08
C GLY A 4 16.57 -47.60 -57.17
N ILE A 5 17.26 -47.94 -56.08
CA ILE A 5 17.67 -47.10 -54.94
C ILE A 5 19.14 -46.65 -55.09
N ALA A 6 19.47 -45.42 -54.67
CA ALA A 6 20.74 -44.99 -54.03
C ALA A 6 20.59 -43.51 -53.58
N LEU A 7 20.51 -43.12 -52.30
CA LEU A 7 21.49 -43.07 -51.19
C LEU A 7 22.59 -41.99 -51.31
N ILE A 8 22.41 -40.83 -50.65
CA ILE A 8 23.46 -39.93 -50.09
C ILE A 8 22.80 -39.20 -48.89
N ALA A 9 22.97 -39.59 -47.62
CA ALA A 9 24.10 -39.43 -46.70
C ALA A 9 24.44 -37.98 -46.27
N THR A 10 24.30 -37.71 -44.96
CA THR A 10 25.05 -36.72 -44.11
C THR A 10 24.66 -35.23 -44.27
N ILE A 11 24.53 -34.34 -43.26
CA ILE A 11 25.23 -34.11 -41.98
C ILE A 11 24.30 -33.32 -41.01
N ALA A 12 24.48 -33.52 -39.69
CA ALA A 12 23.84 -32.84 -38.58
C ALA A 12 24.21 -31.35 -38.42
N ALA A 13 23.32 -30.54 -37.84
CA ALA A 13 23.71 -29.38 -37.03
C ALA A 13 22.68 -29.14 -35.92
N ALA A 14 23.09 -29.47 -34.70
CA ALA A 14 22.47 -29.04 -33.45
C ALA A 14 22.73 -27.55 -33.22
N GLY A 15 21.85 -26.89 -32.48
CA GLY A 15 22.09 -25.54 -31.97
C GLY A 15 20.83 -24.84 -31.52
N ALA A 16 20.29 -25.25 -30.37
CA ALA A 16 19.33 -24.42 -29.64
C ALA A 16 20.03 -23.09 -29.33
N LEU A 17 19.62 -22.00 -29.99
CA LEU A 17 20.03 -20.67 -29.56
C LEU A 17 19.32 -20.40 -28.23
N ALA A 18 20.09 -20.64 -27.17
CA ALA A 18 19.81 -20.23 -25.82
C ALA A 18 19.36 -18.76 -25.84
N GLN A 19 18.11 -18.53 -25.50
CA GLN A 19 17.67 -17.23 -25.02
C GLN A 19 18.40 -17.03 -23.70
N THR A 20 19.55 -16.35 -23.73
CA THR A 20 20.17 -15.85 -22.51
C THR A 20 19.25 -14.74 -22.00
N PRO A 21 18.53 -14.90 -20.87
CA PRO A 21 17.98 -13.74 -20.20
C PRO A 21 19.17 -12.87 -19.87
N THR A 22 19.24 -11.68 -20.48
CA THR A 22 20.15 -10.66 -20.01
C THR A 22 19.84 -10.50 -18.53
N ALA A 23 20.82 -10.74 -17.68
CA ALA A 23 20.71 -10.48 -16.27
C ALA A 23 20.59 -8.95 -16.14
N ALA A 24 19.36 -8.44 -16.21
CA ALA A 24 19.05 -7.13 -15.71
C ALA A 24 19.50 -7.16 -14.25
N ASN A 25 20.57 -6.41 -13.95
CA ASN A 25 21.05 -6.16 -12.61
C ASN A 25 19.84 -5.99 -11.69
N GLY A 26 19.63 -6.95 -10.79
CA GLY A 26 18.45 -7.06 -9.94
C GLY A 26 18.39 -5.96 -8.89
N ARG A 27 18.20 -4.72 -9.33
CA ARG A 27 17.73 -3.62 -8.49
C ARG A 27 16.22 -3.57 -8.69
N ALA A 28 15.48 -3.88 -7.63
CA ALA A 28 14.05 -3.61 -7.61
C ALA A 28 13.84 -2.15 -8.05
N PRO A 29 12.83 -1.86 -8.89
CA PRO A 29 12.53 -0.48 -9.27
C PRO A 29 12.35 0.34 -8.00
N GLU A 30 13.18 1.36 -7.81
CA GLU A 30 12.98 2.31 -6.72
C GLU A 30 11.73 3.10 -7.02
N SER A 31 10.82 3.18 -6.04
CA SER A 31 9.62 3.98 -6.23
C SER A 31 10.00 5.45 -6.41
N THR A 32 9.49 6.04 -7.49
CA THR A 32 9.62 7.48 -7.75
C THR A 32 8.67 8.30 -6.89
N VAL A 33 7.64 7.66 -6.32
CA VAL A 33 6.59 8.32 -5.52
C VAL A 33 6.80 8.04 -4.03
N ARG A 34 6.67 9.08 -3.19
CA ARG A 34 7.02 8.97 -1.76
C ARG A 34 5.95 9.54 -0.86
N LEU A 35 5.79 8.95 0.32
CA LEU A 35 5.08 9.56 1.44
C LEU A 35 5.91 10.73 1.99
N LYS A 36 5.32 11.91 2.05
CA LYS A 36 5.98 13.12 2.56
C LYS A 36 5.67 13.35 4.03
N ALA A 37 4.39 13.37 4.36
CA ALA A 37 3.92 13.74 5.67
C ALA A 37 2.60 13.04 5.99
N ILE A 38 2.42 12.74 7.27
CA ILE A 38 1.18 12.25 7.85
C ILE A 38 0.86 13.14 9.03
N SER A 39 -0.31 13.77 9.00
CA SER A 39 -0.77 14.69 10.04
C SER A 39 -2.23 14.45 10.38
N SER A 40 -2.62 14.75 11.61
CA SER A 40 -4.00 14.64 12.06
C SER A 40 -4.55 16.01 12.46
N ARG A 41 -5.86 16.17 12.29
CA ARG A 41 -6.62 17.34 12.74
C ARG A 41 -7.92 16.90 13.38
N VAL A 42 -8.15 17.28 14.63
CA VAL A 42 -9.44 17.09 15.30
C VAL A 42 -10.38 18.22 14.90
N ASN A 43 -11.64 17.90 14.65
CA ASN A 43 -12.66 18.87 14.27
C ASN A 43 -14.01 18.54 14.95
N SER A 44 -15.03 19.38 14.75
CA SER A 44 -16.33 19.21 15.41
C SER A 44 -17.10 17.95 14.97
N LYS A 45 -16.78 17.39 13.79
CA LYS A 45 -17.39 16.18 13.22
C LYS A 45 -16.62 14.89 13.57
N GLY A 46 -15.43 15.01 14.15
CA GLY A 46 -14.56 13.89 14.51
C GLY A 46 -13.09 14.24 14.32
N ALA A 47 -12.37 13.50 13.48
CA ALA A 47 -10.99 13.80 13.15
C ALA A 47 -10.67 13.47 11.70
N SER A 48 -9.67 14.13 11.14
CA SER A 48 -9.16 13.86 9.79
C SER A 48 -7.68 13.52 9.86
N LEU A 49 -7.28 12.46 9.18
CA LEU A 49 -5.89 12.15 8.87
C LEU A 49 -5.59 12.62 7.45
N VAL A 50 -4.47 13.31 7.27
CA VAL A 50 -4.00 13.82 6.00
C VAL A 50 -2.66 13.17 5.69
N ILE A 51 -2.62 12.44 4.58
CA ILE A 51 -1.43 11.76 4.07
C ILE A 51 -1.02 12.48 2.79
N GLU A 52 0.16 13.10 2.81
CA GLU A 52 0.73 13.80 1.66
C GLU A 52 1.72 12.91 0.92
N THR A 53 1.64 12.96 -0.41
CA THR A 53 2.51 12.22 -1.33
C THR A 53 3.16 13.16 -2.34
N THR A 54 4.22 12.72 -3.02
CA THR A 54 4.89 13.54 -4.04
C THR A 54 4.08 13.68 -5.32
N GLU A 55 3.26 12.67 -5.65
CA GLU A 55 2.41 12.59 -6.84
C GLU A 55 1.07 11.94 -6.47
N PRO A 56 -0.02 12.14 -7.23
CA PRO A 56 -1.27 11.40 -7.02
C PRO A 56 -1.05 9.88 -7.06
N VAL A 57 -1.50 9.16 -6.02
CA VAL A 57 -1.33 7.70 -5.90
C VAL A 57 -2.63 6.95 -5.73
N ALA A 58 -2.64 5.72 -6.23
CA ALA A 58 -3.67 4.74 -5.90
C ALA A 58 -3.43 4.15 -4.51
N TYR A 59 -4.51 3.81 -3.82
CA TYR A 59 -4.48 3.18 -2.51
C TYR A 59 -5.62 2.17 -2.38
N VAL A 60 -5.46 1.22 -1.46
CA VAL A 60 -6.54 0.31 -1.04
C VAL A 60 -6.79 0.56 0.44
N ALA A 61 -8.03 0.92 0.77
CA ALA A 61 -8.46 1.03 2.16
C ALA A 61 -9.10 -0.30 2.60
N SER A 62 -8.71 -0.80 3.77
CA SER A 62 -9.33 -1.97 4.38
C SER A 62 -9.47 -1.80 5.89
N GLN A 63 -10.46 -2.48 6.46
CA GLN A 63 -10.71 -2.49 7.91
C GLN A 63 -10.74 -3.96 8.36
N PRO A 64 -9.59 -4.56 8.70
CA PRO A 64 -9.51 -5.98 9.08
C PRO A 64 -10.25 -6.26 10.39
N ASP A 65 -10.32 -5.27 11.28
CA ASP A 65 -11.06 -5.33 12.54
C ASP A 65 -11.65 -3.95 12.87
N PRO A 66 -12.62 -3.85 13.79
CA PRO A 66 -13.29 -2.57 14.08
C PRO A 66 -12.39 -1.45 14.61
N LEU A 67 -11.17 -1.75 15.07
CA LEU A 67 -10.23 -0.82 15.68
C LEU A 67 -9.01 -0.53 14.80
N THR A 68 -8.93 -1.11 13.60
CA THR A 68 -7.79 -0.92 12.71
C THR A 68 -8.26 -0.52 11.32
N VAL A 69 -7.74 0.59 10.80
CA VAL A 69 -7.89 0.97 9.40
C VAL A 69 -6.52 0.91 8.73
N LEU A 70 -6.44 0.23 7.59
CA LEU A 70 -5.23 0.10 6.80
C LEU A 70 -5.40 0.81 5.47
N LEU A 71 -4.40 1.61 5.09
CA LEU A 71 -4.25 2.15 3.75
C LEU A 71 -2.98 1.57 3.13
N ASP A 72 -3.16 0.72 2.12
CA ASP A 72 -2.09 0.12 1.35
C ASP A 72 -1.78 0.96 0.11
N PHE A 73 -0.54 1.42 0.00
CA PHE A 73 -0.01 2.17 -1.14
C PHE A 73 0.90 1.27 -1.97
N ARG A 74 0.61 1.18 -3.27
CA ARG A 74 1.39 0.39 -4.22
C ARG A 74 2.46 1.26 -4.87
N ASN A 75 3.68 0.76 -4.96
CA ASN A 75 4.81 1.47 -5.55
C ASN A 75 5.00 2.85 -4.89
N VAL A 76 4.91 2.95 -3.56
CA VAL A 76 5.12 4.19 -2.81
C VAL A 76 6.10 3.95 -1.67
N ASP A 77 7.21 4.70 -1.68
CA ASP A 77 8.23 4.67 -0.65
C ASP A 77 7.80 5.44 0.61
N SER A 78 8.09 4.90 1.80
CA SER A 78 7.83 5.54 3.10
C SER A 78 9.06 6.18 3.75
N ASN A 79 10.23 6.07 3.15
CA ASN A 79 11.48 6.59 3.68
C ASN A 79 11.44 8.12 3.80
N GLY A 80 11.79 8.61 4.99
CA GLY A 80 11.79 10.03 5.30
C GLY A 80 10.41 10.64 5.55
N VAL A 81 9.35 9.82 5.65
CA VAL A 81 8.01 10.31 5.99
C VAL A 81 8.01 11.00 7.35
N ARG A 82 7.42 12.19 7.41
CA ARG A 82 7.19 12.91 8.67
C ARG A 82 5.84 12.53 9.25
N ASN A 83 5.83 11.79 10.35
CA ASN A 83 4.60 11.47 11.07
C ASN A 83 4.47 12.39 12.30
N SER A 84 3.46 13.26 12.29
CA SER A 84 3.16 14.18 13.40
C SER A 84 1.88 13.81 14.14
N VAL A 85 1.35 12.60 13.93
CA VAL A 85 0.13 12.15 14.60
C VAL A 85 0.44 11.71 16.02
N ALA A 86 -0.20 12.36 16.98
CA ALA A 86 -0.20 11.94 18.37
C ALA A 86 -1.63 11.54 18.78
N GLY A 87 -1.76 10.44 19.51
CA GLY A 87 -3.01 10.08 20.18
C GLY A 87 -3.39 11.19 21.16
N THR A 88 -4.58 11.75 20.99
CA THR A 88 -5.13 12.75 21.92
C THR A 88 -6.48 12.28 22.41
N VAL A 89 -6.88 12.68 23.63
CA VAL A 89 -8.16 12.27 24.23
C VAL A 89 -9.37 12.64 23.36
N ASN A 90 -9.24 13.66 22.51
CA ASN A 90 -10.30 14.13 21.62
C ASN A 90 -10.25 13.51 20.22
N SER A 91 -9.28 12.64 19.94
CA SER A 91 -9.11 11.96 18.66
C SER A 91 -9.61 10.51 18.75
N PRO A 92 -10.34 10.00 17.74
CA PRO A 92 -10.65 8.58 17.66
C PRO A 92 -9.43 7.72 17.36
N MET A 93 -8.32 8.31 16.90
CA MET A 93 -7.06 7.62 16.59
C MET A 93 -6.16 7.57 17.84
N THR A 94 -5.72 6.36 18.19
CA THR A 94 -4.72 6.08 19.24
C THR A 94 -3.31 6.20 18.69
N SER A 95 -3.07 5.64 17.50
CA SER A 95 -1.75 5.60 16.87
C SER A 95 -1.88 5.57 15.34
N VAL A 96 -0.87 6.09 14.66
CA VAL A 96 -0.70 5.94 13.22
C VAL A 96 0.73 5.52 12.96
N THR A 97 0.91 4.36 12.31
CA THR A 97 2.22 3.80 11.98
C THR A 97 2.35 3.61 10.48
N VAL A 98 3.60 3.67 10.00
CA VAL A 98 3.93 3.39 8.60
C VAL A 98 4.77 2.14 8.56
N GLU A 99 4.28 1.14 7.88
CA GLU A 99 4.89 -0.18 7.75
C GLU A 99 5.30 -0.39 6.28
N PRO A 100 6.37 -1.14 6.00
CA PRO A 100 6.60 -1.67 4.66
C PRO A 100 5.40 -2.56 4.29
N ALA A 101 4.77 -2.32 3.14
CA ALA A 101 3.79 -3.26 2.61
C ALA A 101 4.56 -4.36 1.89
N GLU A 102 4.49 -5.58 2.41
CA GLU A 102 5.13 -6.73 1.79
C GLU A 102 4.46 -7.03 0.45
N SER A 103 5.22 -6.87 -0.63
CA SER A 103 4.86 -7.32 -1.97
C SER A 103 6.14 -7.83 -2.65
N THR A 104 6.07 -9.04 -3.20
CA THR A 104 7.22 -9.73 -3.82
C THR A 104 7.76 -8.99 -5.06
N SER A 105 6.98 -8.07 -5.64
CA SER A 105 7.28 -7.46 -6.94
C SER A 105 7.45 -5.94 -6.93
N GLU A 106 6.92 -5.22 -5.94
CA GLU A 106 6.97 -3.75 -5.91
C GLU A 106 7.10 -3.22 -4.47
N PRO A 107 7.92 -2.18 -4.22
CA PRO A 107 7.99 -1.55 -2.91
C PRO A 107 6.65 -0.89 -2.57
N GLY A 108 6.02 -1.32 -1.49
CA GLY A 108 4.78 -0.72 -1.01
C GLY A 108 4.94 -0.16 0.40
N SER A 109 4.04 0.76 0.76
CA SER A 109 3.91 1.24 2.12
C SER A 109 2.48 1.04 2.61
N ARG A 110 2.35 0.71 3.89
CA ARG A 110 1.08 0.54 4.57
C ARG A 110 0.99 1.57 5.68
N VAL A 111 -0.05 2.39 5.66
CA VAL A 111 -0.39 3.25 6.80
C VAL A 111 -1.42 2.51 7.63
N ARG A 112 -1.02 2.13 8.85
CA ARG A 112 -1.89 1.49 9.84
C ARG A 112 -2.37 2.55 10.82
N ILE A 113 -3.68 2.58 11.03
CA ILE A 113 -4.36 3.55 11.89
C ILE A 113 -5.08 2.75 12.97
N GLU A 114 -4.64 2.91 14.21
CA GLU A 114 -5.27 2.28 15.36
C GLU A 114 -6.27 3.23 16.00
N LEU A 115 -7.46 2.72 16.28
CA LEU A 115 -8.59 3.49 16.80
C LEU A 115 -8.84 3.14 18.27
N ALA A 116 -9.24 4.14 19.05
CA ALA A 116 -9.61 3.97 20.45
C ALA A 116 -10.98 3.28 20.62
N GLN A 117 -11.83 3.38 19.59
CA GLN A 117 -13.14 2.73 19.53
C GLN A 117 -13.59 2.57 18.08
N PRO A 118 -14.58 1.69 17.80
CA PRO A 118 -15.15 1.58 16.47
C PRO A 118 -15.82 2.89 16.06
N VAL A 119 -15.41 3.45 14.92
CA VAL A 119 -15.99 4.65 14.31
C VAL A 119 -16.14 4.45 12.80
N GLY A 120 -17.11 5.14 12.20
CA GLY A 120 -17.19 5.25 10.74
C GLY A 120 -15.98 6.01 10.19
N HIS A 121 -15.54 5.62 9.00
CA HIS A 121 -14.45 6.30 8.30
C HIS A 121 -14.78 6.49 6.82
N ARG A 122 -14.25 7.55 6.23
CA ARG A 122 -14.35 7.84 4.80
C ARG A 122 -13.00 8.25 4.26
N VAL A 123 -12.54 7.56 3.23
CA VAL A 123 -11.30 7.90 2.54
C VAL A 123 -11.60 8.62 1.24
N ARG A 124 -10.89 9.71 0.98
CA ARG A 124 -10.94 10.46 -0.27
C ARG A 124 -9.54 10.86 -0.73
N SER A 125 -9.36 10.97 -2.03
CA SER A 125 -8.14 11.52 -2.64
C SER A 125 -8.39 12.90 -3.19
N GLU A 126 -7.41 13.78 -2.98
CA GLU A 126 -7.39 15.16 -3.42
C GLU A 126 -6.00 15.47 -3.98
N ARG A 127 -5.85 15.36 -5.31
CA ARG A 127 -4.54 15.46 -5.99
C ARG A 127 -3.52 14.48 -5.41
N ASN A 128 -2.50 14.99 -4.72
CA ASN A 128 -1.40 14.24 -4.10
C ASN A 128 -1.62 14.04 -2.59
N THR A 129 -2.86 14.21 -2.12
CA THR A 129 -3.22 14.06 -0.72
C THR A 129 -4.33 13.03 -0.58
N ILE A 130 -4.22 12.16 0.43
CA ILE A 130 -5.26 11.23 0.83
C ILE A 130 -5.77 11.69 2.19
N VAL A 131 -7.08 11.92 2.27
CA VAL A 131 -7.75 12.35 3.51
C VAL A 131 -8.60 11.19 4.01
N VAL A 132 -8.35 10.77 5.25
CA VAL A 132 -9.19 9.82 5.98
C VAL A 132 -9.97 10.60 7.02
N ASP A 133 -11.27 10.75 6.81
CA ASP A 133 -12.17 11.37 7.77
C ASP A 133 -12.75 10.28 8.68
N PHE A 134 -12.72 10.52 9.99
CA PHE A 134 -13.27 9.67 11.04
C PHE A 134 -14.42 10.38 11.73
N ASP A 135 -15.50 9.65 11.96
CA ASP A 135 -16.65 10.16 12.69
C ASP A 135 -16.30 10.41 14.16
N LYS A 136 -17.08 11.30 14.79
CA LYS A 136 -16.96 11.57 16.21
C LYS A 136 -17.25 10.30 17.03
N PRO A 137 -16.40 9.96 18.01
CA PRO A 137 -16.69 8.95 19.02
C PRO A 137 -18.07 9.13 19.65
N SER A 138 -18.94 8.13 19.51
CA SER A 138 -20.17 8.08 20.30
C SER A 138 -19.80 7.89 21.78
N PRO A 139 -20.39 8.67 22.71
CA PRO A 139 -20.23 8.42 24.13
C PRO A 139 -20.68 6.98 24.42
N ARG A 140 -19.83 6.19 25.09
CA ARG A 140 -20.24 4.87 25.58
C ARG A 140 -21.47 5.07 26.48
N PRO A 141 -22.60 4.36 26.24
CA PRO A 141 -23.73 4.45 27.14
C PRO A 141 -23.27 4.04 28.53
N VAL A 142 -23.24 4.99 29.47
CA VAL A 142 -23.10 4.66 30.88
C VAL A 142 -24.38 3.97 31.29
N SER A 143 -24.34 2.64 31.41
CA SER A 143 -25.47 1.90 31.96
C SER A 143 -25.68 2.39 33.39
N ARG A 144 -26.69 3.24 33.58
CA ARG A 144 -27.09 3.71 34.90
C ARG A 144 -27.80 2.52 35.55
N VAL A 145 -27.07 1.75 36.36
CA VAL A 145 -27.67 0.72 37.19
C VAL A 145 -28.53 1.45 38.24
N PRO A 146 -29.83 1.17 38.34
CA PRO A 146 -30.72 1.75 39.35
C PRO A 146 -30.41 1.22 40.77
#